data_AF-A0A977Q2L5-F1
#
_entry.id   AF-A0A977Q2L5-F1
#
_cell.length_a   1.000
_cell.length_b   1.000
_cell.length_c   1.000
_cell.angle_alpha   90.00
_cell.angle_beta   90.00
_cell.angle_gamma   90.00
#
_symmetry.space_group_name_H-M   'P 1'
#
loop_
_entity.id
_entity.type
_entity.pdbx_description
1 polymer ?
#
loop_
_entity_poly.entity_id
_entity_poly.type
_entity_poly.pdbx_seq_one_letter_code
_entity_poly.pdbx_strand_id
1 'polypeptide(L)'
;MIETANGKINLAKELFWDIPEKNIPLALNRSSEWVVVRVFEYGTLEEIAEIIKFYGKEKIKELLLKSNLRPMAKAMSRLFLDVEIPANEERSLFYR
;
A
#
# COMPACT_ATOMS: atom_id res chain seq x y z
N MET A 1 14.14 4.95 -8.42
CA MET A 1 13.40 4.13 -9.40
C MET A 1 13.79 2.67 -9.26
N ILE A 2 12.80 1.80 -9.09
CA ILE A 2 12.93 0.36 -8.91
C ILE A 2 12.41 -0.31 -10.19
N GLU A 3 13.18 -1.23 -10.75
CA GLU A 3 12.80 -1.99 -11.93
C GLU A 3 12.16 -3.32 -11.51
N THR A 4 11.04 -3.67 -12.14
CA THR A 4 10.25 -4.86 -11.84
C THR A 4 9.86 -5.56 -13.14
N ALA A 5 9.39 -6.82 -13.07
CA ALA A 5 8.88 -7.52 -14.25
C ALA A 5 7.66 -6.81 -14.90
N ASN A 6 6.88 -6.06 -14.11
CA ASN A 6 5.68 -5.36 -14.57
C ASN A 6 5.94 -3.89 -14.97
N GLY A 7 7.19 -3.41 -14.89
CA GLY A 7 7.55 -2.05 -15.25
C GLY A 7 8.47 -1.36 -14.24
N LYS A 8 8.65 -0.06 -14.40
CA LYS A 8 9.44 0.77 -13.49
C LYS A 8 8.52 1.58 -12.57
N ILE A 9 8.93 1.73 -11.32
CA ILE A 9 8.18 2.47 -10.31
C ILE A 9 9.13 3.33 -9.48
N ASN A 10 8.71 4.55 -9.13
CA ASN A 10 9.52 5.42 -8.27
C ASN A 10 9.02 5.43 -6.82
N LEU A 11 9.58 4.53 -6.00
CA LEU A 11 9.38 4.49 -4.55
C LEU A 11 10.72 4.58 -3.83
N ALA A 12 10.72 5.18 -2.64
CA ALA A 12 11.81 5.13 -1.68
C ALA A 12 12.07 3.68 -1.26
N LYS A 13 13.34 3.28 -1.20
CA LYS A 13 13.72 1.92 -0.79
C LYS A 13 13.50 1.72 0.70
N GLU A 14 13.56 2.81 1.45
CA GLU A 14 13.36 2.92 2.89
C GLU A 14 12.00 2.38 3.30
N LEU A 15 10.94 2.52 2.47
CA LEU A 15 9.62 1.92 2.74
C LEU A 15 9.68 0.42 3.02
N PHE A 16 10.69 -0.26 2.50
CA PHE A 16 10.87 -1.71 2.58
C PHE A 16 11.97 -2.10 3.58
N TRP A 17 12.12 -1.35 4.68
CA TRP A 17 13.17 -1.50 5.70
C TRP A 17 13.31 -2.91 6.33
N ASP A 18 12.27 -3.75 6.22
CA ASP A 18 12.18 -5.09 6.80
C ASP A 18 12.49 -6.22 5.81
N ILE A 19 12.84 -5.90 4.55
CA ILE A 19 13.27 -6.89 3.56
C ILE A 19 14.61 -6.50 2.91
N PRO A 20 15.41 -7.48 2.45
CA PRO A 20 16.60 -7.19 1.67
C PRO A 20 16.28 -6.42 0.40
N GLU A 21 17.07 -5.40 0.07
CA GLU A 21 16.82 -4.54 -1.09
C GLU A 21 16.65 -5.31 -2.41
N LYS A 22 17.47 -6.35 -2.62
CA LYS A 22 17.39 -7.24 -3.80
C LYS A 22 16.03 -7.94 -3.97
N ASN A 23 15.24 -8.04 -2.90
CA ASN A 23 13.91 -8.67 -2.91
C ASN A 23 12.78 -7.66 -3.16
N ILE A 24 13.04 -6.35 -3.13
CA ILE A 24 12.00 -5.32 -3.35
C ILE A 24 11.30 -5.50 -4.70
N PRO A 25 12.02 -5.67 -5.85
CA PRO A 25 11.36 -5.95 -7.12
C PRO A 25 10.44 -7.16 -7.09
N LEU A 26 10.83 -8.22 -6.37
CA LEU A 26 10.02 -9.42 -6.25
C LEU A 26 8.75 -9.16 -5.43
N ALA A 27 8.87 -8.43 -4.32
CA ALA A 27 7.73 -8.04 -3.48
C ALA A 27 6.72 -7.16 -4.25
N LEU A 28 7.22 -6.21 -5.04
CA LEU A 28 6.40 -5.38 -5.94
C LEU A 28 5.62 -6.20 -6.97
N ASN A 29 6.11 -7.37 -7.38
CA ASN A 29 5.39 -8.21 -8.34
C ASN A 29 4.45 -9.22 -7.67
N ARG A 30 4.84 -9.79 -6.52
CA ARG A 30 4.14 -10.95 -5.93
C ARG A 30 3.29 -10.63 -4.72
N SER A 31 3.51 -9.51 -4.06
CA SER A 31 2.93 -9.18 -2.76
C SER A 31 2.20 -7.85 -2.77
N SER A 32 1.38 -7.60 -3.80
CA SER A 32 0.75 -6.28 -4.00
C SER A 32 -0.11 -5.80 -2.83
N GLU A 33 -0.74 -6.70 -2.08
CA GLU A 33 -1.50 -6.35 -0.87
C GLU A 33 -0.62 -5.65 0.18
N TRP A 34 0.48 -6.30 0.55
CA TRP A 34 1.44 -5.78 1.52
C TRP A 34 2.09 -4.47 1.05
N VAL A 35 2.48 -4.39 -0.23
CA VAL A 35 3.08 -3.17 -0.80
C VAL A 35 2.07 -2.02 -0.76
N VAL A 36 0.83 -2.25 -1.19
CA VAL A 36 -0.20 -1.21 -1.25
C VAL A 36 -0.47 -0.65 0.14
N VAL A 37 -0.70 -1.51 1.15
CA VAL A 37 -0.89 -1.06 2.54
C VAL A 37 0.30 -0.24 3.00
N ARG A 38 1.52 -0.72 2.74
CA ARG A 38 2.75 -0.07 3.17
C ARG A 38 2.94 1.32 2.59
N VAL A 39 2.72 1.49 1.29
CA VAL A 39 2.82 2.81 0.64
C VAL A 39 1.71 3.74 1.13
N PHE A 40 0.48 3.25 1.33
CA PHE A 40 -0.60 4.08 1.87
C PHE A 40 -0.39 4.50 3.33
N GLU A 41 0.31 3.68 4.12
CA GLU A 41 0.57 4.00 5.54
C GLU A 41 1.81 4.87 5.75
N TYR A 42 2.82 4.77 4.89
CA TYR A 42 4.15 5.33 5.15
C TYR A 42 4.76 6.11 3.98
N GLY A 43 4.20 6.01 2.78
CA GLY A 43 4.69 6.70 1.60
C GLY A 43 4.25 8.15 1.52
N THR A 44 4.87 8.90 0.61
CA THR A 44 4.46 10.26 0.25
C THR A 44 3.25 10.26 -0.67
N LEU A 45 2.67 11.44 -0.89
CA LEU A 45 1.54 11.60 -1.82
C LEU A 45 1.92 11.20 -3.26
N GLU A 46 3.15 11.51 -3.67
CA GLU A 46 3.69 11.14 -4.98
C GLU A 46 3.84 9.62 -5.11
N GLU A 47 4.28 8.95 -4.05
CA GLU A 47 4.42 7.49 -4.03
C GLU A 47 3.07 6.77 -4.03
N ILE A 48 2.07 7.34 -3.33
CA ILE A 48 0.68 6.88 -3.38
C ILE A 48 0.13 7.03 -4.81
N ALA A 49 0.35 8.17 -5.47
CA ALA A 49 -0.06 8.36 -6.85
C ALA A 49 0.64 7.37 -7.81
N GLU A 50 1.93 7.13 -7.59
CA GLU A 50 2.74 6.22 -8.39
C GLU A 50 2.26 4.76 -8.25
N ILE A 51 1.97 4.29 -7.03
CA ILE A 51 1.47 2.93 -6.84
C ILE A 51 0.08 2.72 -7.44
N ILE A 52 -0.78 3.76 -7.40
CA ILE A 52 -2.09 3.76 -8.06
C ILE A 52 -1.94 3.62 -9.58
N LYS A 53 -0.99 4.35 -10.18
CA LYS A 53 -0.67 4.22 -11.60
C LYS A 53 -0.10 2.84 -11.94
N PHE A 54 0.74 2.29 -11.06
CA PHE A 54 1.44 1.03 -11.29
C PHE A 54 0.53 -0.20 -11.21
N TYR A 55 -0.33 -0.31 -10.19
CA TYR A 55 -1.24 -1.46 -10.03
C TYR A 55 -2.64 -1.24 -10.62
N GLY A 56 -3.02 0.00 -10.88
CA GLY A 56 -4.36 0.37 -11.32
C GLY A 56 -5.31 0.66 -10.16
N LYS A 57 -6.17 1.65 -10.36
CA LYS A 57 -7.11 2.17 -9.35
C LYS A 57 -8.00 1.09 -8.74
N GLU A 58 -8.64 0.28 -9.58
CA GLU A 58 -9.64 -0.71 -9.13
C GLU A 58 -9.00 -1.82 -8.29
N LYS A 59 -7.82 -2.32 -8.70
CA LYS A 59 -7.07 -3.30 -7.91
C LYS A 59 -6.70 -2.76 -6.52
N ILE A 60 -6.23 -1.51 -6.45
CA ILE A 60 -5.89 -0.91 -5.16
C ILE A 60 -7.11 -0.76 -4.26
N LYS A 61 -8.25 -0.31 -4.80
CA LYS A 61 -9.50 -0.20 -4.02
C LYS A 61 -9.89 -1.54 -3.39
N GLU A 62 -9.88 -2.62 -4.16
CA GLU A 62 -10.21 -3.95 -3.67
C GLU A 62 -9.28 -4.42 -2.53
N LEU A 63 -7.98 -4.14 -2.66
CA LEU A 63 -6.98 -4.47 -1.64
C LEU A 63 -7.18 -3.66 -0.36
N LEU A 64 -7.39 -2.35 -0.49
CA LEU A 64 -7.55 -1.47 0.66
C LEU A 64 -8.85 -1.77 1.42
N LEU A 65 -9.95 -2.09 0.74
CA LEU A 65 -11.22 -2.49 1.37
C LEU A 65 -11.10 -3.75 2.25
N LYS A 66 -10.16 -4.64 1.93
CA LYS A 66 -9.87 -5.85 2.70
C LYS A 66 -8.80 -5.63 3.78
N SER A 67 -8.16 -4.47 3.78
CA SER A 67 -7.02 -4.16 4.64
C SER A 67 -7.45 -3.42 5.91
N ASN A 68 -6.79 -3.71 7.01
CA ASN A 68 -6.91 -2.95 8.24
C ASN A 68 -5.88 -1.80 8.22
N LEU A 69 -6.35 -0.60 7.87
CA LEU A 69 -5.50 0.56 7.66
C LEU A 69 -5.49 1.50 8.88
N ARG A 70 -4.40 2.24 9.06
CA ARG A 70 -4.35 3.39 9.96
C ARG A 70 -5.28 4.53 9.51
N PRO A 71 -5.71 5.41 10.45
CA PRO A 71 -6.60 6.53 10.12
C PRO A 71 -6.11 7.41 8.97
N MET A 72 -4.81 7.73 8.92
CA MET A 72 -4.25 8.54 7.84
C MET A 72 -4.34 7.84 6.48
N ALA A 73 -4.01 6.55 6.42
CA ALA A 73 -4.13 5.77 5.20
C ALA A 73 -5.59 5.69 4.71
N LYS A 74 -6.57 5.58 5.62
CA LYS A 74 -8.00 5.64 5.27
C LYS A 74 -8.39 6.98 4.67
N ALA A 75 -7.89 8.08 5.24
CA ALA A 75 -8.11 9.42 4.70
C ALA A 75 -7.49 9.56 3.30
N MET A 76 -6.30 9.00 3.08
CA MET A 76 -5.67 8.97 1.75
C MET A 76 -6.47 8.12 0.75
N SER A 77 -6.99 6.96 1.16
CA SER A 77 -7.89 6.14 0.33
C SER A 77 -9.11 6.93 -0.14
N ARG A 78 -9.73 7.71 0.76
CA ARG A 78 -10.84 8.61 0.40
C ARG A 78 -10.38 9.67 -0.60
N LEU A 79 -9.28 10.36 -0.31
CA LEU A 79 -8.78 11.47 -1.13
C LEU A 79 -8.42 11.05 -2.57
N PHE A 80 -7.70 9.93 -2.71
CA PHE A 80 -7.18 9.50 -4.02
C PHE A 80 -8.13 8.59 -4.80
N LEU A 81 -8.96 7.81 -4.10
CA LEU A 81 -9.73 6.74 -4.72
C LEU A 81 -11.24 6.93 -4.62
N ASP A 82 -11.70 7.89 -3.81
CA ASP A 82 -13.10 8.08 -3.44
C ASP A 82 -13.71 6.80 -2.82
N VAL A 83 -12.94 6.17 -1.93
CA VAL A 83 -13.34 4.97 -1.21
C VAL A 83 -13.33 5.21 0.30
N GLU A 84 -14.46 4.94 0.94
CA GLU A 84 -14.56 4.91 2.39
C GLU A 84 -14.20 3.52 2.91
N ILE A 85 -13.06 3.46 3.61
CA ILE A 85 -12.60 2.24 4.30
C ILE A 85 -13.34 2.16 5.63
N PRO A 86 -14.05 1.05 5.94
CA PRO A 86 -14.78 0.91 7.19
C PRO A 86 -13.85 1.09 8.40
N ALA A 87 -14.40 1.53 9.53
CA ALA A 87 -13.67 1.54 10.79
C ALA A 87 -13.12 0.13 11.08
N ASN A 88 -11.93 0.06 11.69
CA ASN A 88 -11.41 -1.24 12.07
C ASN A 88 -12.34 -1.77 13.16
N GLU A 89 -12.81 -3.01 13.04
CA GLU A 89 -13.44 -3.67 14.18
C GLU A 89 -12.48 -3.56 15.36
N GLU A 90 -12.97 -3.08 16.51
CA GLU A 90 -12.15 -2.96 17.71
C GLU A 90 -11.52 -4.34 17.97
N ARG A 91 -10.20 -4.45 17.80
CA ARG A 91 -9.48 -5.59 18.35
C ARG A 91 -9.64 -5.45 19.86
N SER A 92 -10.49 -6.29 20.44
CA SER A 92 -10.59 -6.49 21.88
C SER A 92 -9.18 -6.48 22.47
N LEU A 93 -8.89 -5.48 23.31
CA LEU A 93 -7.62 -5.39 24.06
C LEU A 93 -7.43 -6.59 25.00
N PHE A 94 -8.48 -7.36 25.21
CA PHE A 94 -8.43 -8.64 25.90
C PHE A 94 -7.95 -9.71 24.93
N TYR A 95 -6.69 -10.13 25.11
CA TYR A 95 -6.21 -11.42 24.66
C TYR A 95 -7.19 -12.49 25.17
N ARG A 96 -7.80 -13.24 24.26
CA ARG A 96 -8.44 -14.53 24.56
C ARG A 96 -7.41 -15.63 24.48
#